data_AF-A0A562II23-F1
#
_entry.id   AF-A0A562II23-F1
#
_cell.length_a   1.000
_cell.length_b   1.000
_cell.length_c   1.000
_cell.angle_alpha   90.00
_cell.angle_beta   90.00
_cell.angle_gamma   90.00
#
_symmetry.space_group_name_H-M   'P 1'
#
loop_
_entity.id
_entity.type
_entity.pdbx_description
1 polymer ?
#
loop_
_entity_poly.entity_id
_entity_poly.type
_entity_poly.pdbx_seq_one_letter_code
_entity_poly.pdbx_strand_id
1 'polypeptide(L)'
;MCGATLVYSGFGRPQEFCKDRRWQPGNRTCKEMAAAERAAELATGLDAPLATFRALAADLVPALTALTARLDPVLPAVQEVEAGALARIAEAETAMAAAVERAQTAEAERDQALNTAHHAERERAAAQTERHAAVARATAAERDAADAVARAAQNVAEARKAQGRAEAEAEARAATAAREIERRRALQAQHDDARAQLRDARAEVKTLTGELRTAEKTSRAEQSRADRAEAIAATVTAERDAARAESTRLAGEVADLRAQLDTARTTIEGLRVDLAAATGRAETAEQRAADLAEQNTVLRRDLADTQAQVRATDAARATAEQRAEQATTVAAAAAADRDTARTALAEAETARRDADADLRAARAALAEVRRQVDQLHTDRRAAEQAAQDARAEAARLHAQLDQAQGKRR
;
A
#
# COMPACT_ATOMS: atom_id res chain seq x y z
N MET A 1 -210.90 -34.23 66.74
CA MET A 1 -210.09 -34.86 67.82
C MET A 1 -209.18 -33.82 68.46
N CYS A 2 -209.18 -33.73 69.80
CA CYS A 2 -208.38 -32.78 70.57
C CYS A 2 -207.01 -33.42 70.86
N GLY A 3 -205.91 -32.89 70.31
CA GLY A 3 -204.56 -33.47 70.33
C GLY A 3 -203.83 -33.44 71.68
N ALA A 4 -204.50 -33.74 72.79
CA ALA A 4 -203.88 -33.89 74.11
C ALA A 4 -203.93 -35.36 74.56
N THR A 5 -202.76 -35.93 74.84
CA THR A 5 -202.57 -37.33 75.24
C THR A 5 -203.13 -37.56 76.65
N LEU A 6 -204.21 -38.33 76.79
CA LEU A 6 -204.75 -38.74 78.09
C LEU A 6 -203.89 -39.86 78.67
N VAL A 7 -203.23 -39.62 79.80
CA VAL A 7 -202.41 -40.61 80.51
C VAL A 7 -203.33 -41.58 81.25
N TYR A 8 -203.39 -42.84 80.77
CA TYR A 8 -204.20 -43.91 81.35
C TYR A 8 -203.38 -44.66 82.42
N SER A 9 -203.84 -44.63 83.68
CA SER A 9 -203.13 -45.17 84.85
C SER A 9 -203.32 -46.68 85.10
N GLY A 10 -203.84 -47.42 84.13
CA GLY A 10 -203.78 -48.89 84.13
C GLY A 10 -204.77 -49.64 85.04
N PHE A 11 -205.66 -48.97 85.79
CA PHE A 11 -206.71 -49.64 86.57
C PHE A 11 -208.09 -49.01 86.34
N GLY A 12 -209.05 -49.81 85.84
CA GLY A 12 -210.44 -49.41 85.56
C GLY A 12 -210.68 -48.95 84.11
N ARG A 13 -211.94 -48.97 83.65
CA ARG A 13 -212.32 -48.66 82.26
C ARG A 13 -211.82 -47.26 81.86
N PRO A 14 -211.09 -47.10 80.74
CA PRO A 14 -210.51 -45.80 80.33
C PRO A 14 -211.57 -44.70 80.27
N GLN A 15 -211.25 -43.50 80.76
CA GLN A 15 -212.16 -42.36 80.63
C GLN A 15 -212.17 -41.86 79.19
N GLU A 16 -213.29 -42.06 78.50
CA GLU A 16 -213.46 -41.72 77.08
C GLU A 16 -213.65 -40.20 76.84
N PHE A 17 -213.86 -39.39 77.89
CA PHE A 17 -214.14 -37.94 77.74
C PHE A 17 -213.42 -37.09 78.79
N CYS A 18 -212.86 -35.97 78.36
CA CYS A 18 -212.24 -34.98 79.25
C CYS A 18 -213.30 -34.35 80.17
N LYS A 19 -213.17 -34.53 81.49
CA LYS A 19 -214.20 -34.19 82.48
C LYS A 19 -214.48 -32.69 82.62
N ASP A 20 -213.47 -31.84 82.36
CA ASP A 20 -213.54 -30.40 82.70
C ASP A 20 -213.55 -29.45 81.50
N ARG A 21 -213.55 -29.96 80.26
CA ARG A 21 -213.47 -29.12 79.05
C ARG A 21 -214.86 -28.89 78.44
N ARG A 22 -215.35 -27.66 78.56
CA ARG A 22 -216.60 -27.18 77.95
C ARG A 22 -216.31 -26.40 76.67
N TRP A 23 -217.07 -26.67 75.60
CA TRP A 23 -216.89 -26.02 74.30
C TRP A 23 -217.84 -24.82 74.14
N GLN A 24 -217.30 -23.68 73.68
CA GLN A 24 -218.06 -22.46 73.34
C GLN A 24 -218.23 -22.35 71.82
N PRO A 25 -219.36 -21.80 71.30
CA PRO A 25 -220.49 -21.24 72.03
C PRO A 25 -221.51 -22.34 72.38
N GLY A 26 -221.93 -22.43 73.65
CA GLY A 26 -222.97 -23.37 74.08
C GLY A 26 -222.65 -24.24 75.30
N ASN A 27 -221.43 -24.17 75.85
CA ASN A 27 -221.02 -24.84 77.09
C ASN A 27 -221.27 -26.37 77.13
N ARG A 28 -221.34 -27.02 75.97
CA ARG A 28 -221.53 -28.48 75.86
C ARG A 28 -220.25 -29.22 76.26
N THR A 29 -220.42 -30.32 76.96
CA THR A 29 -219.33 -31.23 77.37
C THR A 29 -218.93 -32.14 76.19
N CYS A 30 -217.69 -32.64 76.15
CA CYS A 30 -217.23 -33.56 75.09
C CYS A 30 -218.13 -34.79 74.90
N LYS A 31 -218.78 -35.26 75.98
CA LYS A 31 -219.75 -36.36 75.92
C LYS A 31 -221.02 -35.98 75.14
N GLU A 32 -221.49 -34.74 75.27
CA GLU A 32 -222.65 -34.24 74.55
C GLU A 32 -222.33 -33.95 73.08
N MET A 33 -221.12 -33.50 72.76
CA MET A 33 -220.66 -33.37 71.37
C MET A 33 -220.60 -34.73 70.66
N ALA A 34 -219.98 -35.74 71.26
CA ALA A 34 -219.90 -37.08 70.66
C ALA A 34 -221.27 -37.77 70.54
N ALA A 35 -222.23 -37.42 71.40
CA ALA A 35 -223.62 -37.85 71.27
C ALA A 35 -224.35 -37.09 70.15
N ALA A 36 -224.11 -35.79 69.99
CA ALA A 36 -224.63 -34.99 68.89
C ALA A 36 -224.03 -35.39 67.53
N GLU A 37 -222.75 -35.77 67.50
CA GLU A 37 -222.05 -36.30 66.32
C GLU A 37 -222.65 -37.65 65.92
N ARG A 38 -222.85 -38.57 66.87
CA ARG A 38 -223.56 -39.84 66.61
C ARG A 38 -225.02 -39.65 66.19
N ALA A 39 -225.71 -38.63 66.73
CA ALA A 39 -227.08 -38.29 66.29
C ALA A 39 -227.10 -37.67 64.88
N ALA A 40 -226.06 -36.90 64.51
CA ALA A 40 -225.91 -36.35 63.17
C ALA A 40 -225.51 -37.43 62.13
N GLU A 41 -224.67 -38.40 62.52
CA GLU A 41 -224.33 -39.56 61.69
C GLU A 41 -225.57 -40.43 61.39
N LEU A 42 -226.45 -40.65 62.38
CA LEU A 42 -227.73 -41.35 62.19
C LEU A 42 -228.75 -40.56 61.34
N ALA A 43 -228.77 -39.22 61.44
CA ALA A 43 -229.72 -38.38 60.71
C ALA A 43 -229.37 -38.15 59.23
N THR A 44 -228.12 -38.36 58.85
CA THR A 44 -227.64 -38.12 57.47
C THR A 44 -227.67 -39.36 56.59
N GLY A 45 -228.10 -40.52 57.12
CA GLY A 45 -228.23 -41.77 56.36
C GLY A 45 -226.89 -42.33 55.86
N LEU A 46 -225.77 -41.85 56.40
CA LEU A 46 -224.41 -42.18 55.97
C LEU A 46 -223.83 -43.44 56.62
N ASP A 47 -224.60 -44.15 57.46
CA ASP A 47 -224.14 -45.37 58.15
C ASP A 47 -223.75 -46.50 57.18
N ALA A 48 -224.48 -46.69 56.08
CA ALA A 48 -224.17 -47.74 55.12
C ALA A 48 -222.91 -47.42 54.25
N PRO A 49 -222.73 -46.20 53.72
CA PRO A 49 -221.50 -45.83 53.02
C PRO A 49 -220.24 -45.85 53.92
N LEU A 50 -220.33 -45.42 55.18
CA LEU A 50 -219.18 -45.39 56.10
C LEU A 50 -218.79 -46.79 56.60
N ALA A 51 -219.74 -47.70 56.78
CA ALA A 51 -219.42 -49.10 57.06
C ALA A 51 -218.69 -49.76 55.88
N THR A 52 -219.10 -49.45 54.65
CA THR A 52 -218.46 -49.96 53.42
C THR A 52 -217.04 -49.39 53.24
N PHE A 53 -216.84 -48.10 53.53
CA PHE A 53 -215.51 -47.46 53.46
C PHE A 53 -214.57 -47.98 54.57
N ARG A 54 -215.08 -48.22 55.79
CA ARG A 54 -214.28 -48.81 56.88
C ARG A 54 -213.91 -50.27 56.59
N ALA A 55 -214.78 -51.05 55.94
CA ALA A 55 -214.46 -52.40 55.49
C ALA A 55 -213.39 -52.40 54.39
N LEU A 56 -213.52 -51.53 53.38
CA LEU A 56 -212.49 -51.36 52.34
C LEU A 56 -211.15 -50.87 52.90
N ALA A 57 -211.18 -49.95 53.87
CA ALA A 57 -209.97 -49.49 54.56
C ALA A 57 -209.34 -50.59 55.45
N ALA A 58 -210.14 -51.47 56.04
CA ALA A 58 -209.65 -52.61 56.81
C ALA A 58 -208.91 -53.64 55.93
N ASP A 59 -209.31 -53.78 54.66
CA ASP A 59 -208.60 -54.62 53.68
C ASP A 59 -207.35 -53.93 53.09
N LEU A 60 -207.35 -52.61 52.93
CA LEU A 60 -206.25 -51.87 52.31
C LEU A 60 -205.07 -51.60 53.25
N VAL A 61 -205.32 -51.39 54.54
CA VAL A 61 -204.27 -51.08 55.52
C VAL A 61 -203.24 -52.22 55.63
N PRO A 62 -203.61 -53.50 55.76
CA PRO A 62 -202.64 -54.60 55.77
C PRO A 62 -201.82 -54.69 54.47
N ALA A 63 -202.44 -54.39 53.32
CA ALA A 63 -201.75 -54.41 52.03
C ALA A 63 -200.70 -53.28 51.92
N LEU A 64 -201.01 -52.08 52.41
CA LEU A 64 -200.07 -50.96 52.47
C LEU A 64 -198.96 -51.22 53.49
N THR A 65 -199.27 -51.76 54.67
CA THR A 65 -198.26 -52.15 55.66
C THR A 65 -197.32 -53.25 55.12
N ALA A 66 -197.85 -54.21 54.37
CA ALA A 66 -197.03 -55.23 53.71
C ALA A 66 -196.14 -54.66 52.60
N LEU A 67 -196.60 -53.64 51.87
CA LEU A 67 -195.79 -52.95 50.87
C LEU A 67 -194.68 -52.11 51.53
N THR A 68 -194.99 -51.39 52.61
CA THR A 68 -193.99 -50.63 53.38
C THR A 68 -192.96 -51.57 54.01
N ALA A 69 -193.37 -52.69 54.59
CA ALA A 69 -192.45 -53.71 55.13
C ALA A 69 -191.57 -54.35 54.05
N ARG A 70 -192.04 -54.43 52.80
CA ARG A 70 -191.24 -54.89 51.65
C ARG A 70 -190.26 -53.83 51.13
N LEU A 71 -190.58 -52.54 51.28
CA LEU A 71 -189.75 -51.43 50.79
C LEU A 71 -188.73 -50.92 51.82
N ASP A 72 -189.01 -51.07 53.12
CA ASP A 72 -188.10 -50.73 54.22
C ASP A 72 -186.68 -51.32 54.08
N PRO A 73 -186.48 -52.58 53.66
CA PRO A 73 -185.13 -53.12 53.44
C PRO A 73 -184.49 -52.70 52.11
N VAL A 74 -185.26 -52.18 51.14
CA VAL A 74 -184.73 -51.86 49.79
C VAL A 74 -184.02 -50.51 49.77
N LEU A 75 -184.52 -49.52 50.52
CA LEU A 75 -183.90 -48.19 50.59
C LEU A 75 -182.44 -48.21 51.10
N PRO A 76 -182.12 -48.88 52.23
CA PRO A 76 -180.74 -48.96 52.70
C PRO A 76 -179.85 -49.76 51.75
N ALA A 77 -180.38 -50.79 51.08
CA ALA A 77 -179.62 -51.53 50.07
C ALA A 77 -179.24 -50.67 48.85
N VAL A 78 -180.12 -49.78 48.38
CA VAL A 78 -179.79 -48.84 47.29
C VAL A 78 -178.77 -47.81 47.75
N GLN A 79 -178.87 -47.30 48.99
CA GLN A 79 -177.90 -46.37 49.56
C GLN A 79 -176.51 -47.03 49.75
N GLU A 80 -176.45 -48.30 50.14
CA GLU A 80 -175.19 -49.05 50.20
C GLU A 80 -174.56 -49.25 48.82
N VAL A 81 -175.36 -49.51 47.78
CA VAL A 81 -174.85 -49.63 46.41
C VAL A 81 -174.34 -48.29 45.89
N GLU A 82 -175.05 -47.19 46.15
CA GLU A 82 -174.61 -45.84 45.78
C GLU A 82 -173.32 -45.45 46.52
N ALA A 83 -173.26 -45.64 47.83
CA ALA A 83 -172.08 -45.37 48.64
C ALA A 83 -170.89 -46.24 48.20
N GLY A 84 -171.11 -47.53 47.90
CA GLY A 84 -170.10 -48.44 47.41
C GLY A 84 -169.61 -48.10 45.98
N ALA A 85 -170.49 -47.59 45.12
CA ALA A 85 -170.10 -47.11 43.80
C ALA A 85 -169.23 -45.85 43.88
N LEU A 86 -169.62 -44.87 44.71
CA LEU A 86 -168.84 -43.65 44.94
C LEU A 86 -167.49 -43.95 45.59
N ALA A 87 -167.43 -44.88 46.55
CA ALA A 87 -166.16 -45.30 47.16
C ALA A 87 -165.21 -45.93 46.14
N ARG A 88 -165.70 -46.81 45.25
CA ARG A 88 -164.89 -47.39 44.16
C ARG A 88 -164.43 -46.34 43.15
N ILE A 89 -165.24 -45.33 42.86
CA ILE A 89 -164.85 -44.22 41.98
C ILE A 89 -163.73 -43.42 42.65
N ALA A 90 -163.87 -43.07 43.93
CA ALA A 90 -162.84 -42.34 44.67
C ALA A 90 -161.52 -43.15 44.79
N GLU A 91 -161.61 -44.46 45.03
CA GLU A 91 -160.44 -45.35 45.02
C GLU A 91 -159.79 -45.42 43.63
N ALA A 92 -160.59 -45.53 42.57
CA ALA A 92 -160.09 -45.55 41.19
C ALA A 92 -159.43 -44.21 40.80
N GLU A 93 -160.00 -43.07 41.19
CA GLU A 93 -159.43 -41.74 40.97
C GLU A 93 -158.12 -41.58 41.74
N THR A 94 -158.06 -42.04 43.00
CA THR A 94 -156.83 -42.02 43.81
C THR A 94 -155.76 -42.92 43.19
N ALA A 95 -156.13 -44.10 42.70
CA ALA A 95 -155.21 -45.01 42.02
C ALA A 95 -154.71 -44.45 40.68
N MET A 96 -155.57 -43.77 39.90
CA MET A 96 -155.19 -43.08 38.67
C MET A 96 -154.26 -41.91 38.95
N ALA A 97 -154.55 -41.08 39.96
CA ALA A 97 -153.67 -39.98 40.36
C ALA A 97 -152.28 -40.50 40.78
N ALA A 98 -152.21 -41.54 41.60
CA ALA A 98 -150.95 -42.18 41.99
C ALA A 98 -150.22 -42.82 40.79
N ALA A 99 -150.95 -43.36 39.81
CA ALA A 99 -150.35 -43.89 38.58
C ALA A 99 -149.76 -42.78 37.70
N VAL A 100 -150.45 -41.65 37.56
CA VAL A 100 -149.98 -40.47 36.82
C VAL A 100 -148.76 -39.86 37.50
N GLU A 101 -148.76 -39.72 38.84
CA GLU A 101 -147.61 -39.19 39.59
C GLU A 101 -146.37 -40.09 39.45
N ARG A 102 -146.55 -41.42 39.48
CA ARG A 102 -145.46 -42.38 39.22
C ARG A 102 -144.94 -42.26 37.79
N ALA A 103 -145.82 -42.09 36.81
CA ALA A 103 -145.43 -41.91 35.41
C ALA A 103 -144.64 -40.61 35.21
N GLN A 104 -145.11 -39.50 35.78
CA GLN A 104 -144.43 -38.20 35.74
C GLN A 104 -143.06 -38.26 36.43
N THR A 105 -142.97 -38.93 37.58
CA THR A 105 -141.70 -39.14 38.28
C THR A 105 -140.72 -39.94 37.42
N ALA A 106 -141.17 -41.04 36.81
CA ALA A 106 -140.34 -41.86 35.93
C ALA A 106 -139.88 -41.11 34.66
N GLU A 107 -140.74 -40.25 34.09
CA GLU A 107 -140.38 -39.37 32.97
C GLU A 107 -139.34 -38.34 33.38
N ALA A 108 -139.50 -37.70 34.53
CA ALA A 108 -138.52 -36.75 35.06
C ALA A 108 -137.16 -37.40 35.34
N GLU A 109 -137.15 -38.62 35.91
CA GLU A 109 -135.93 -39.40 36.13
C GLU A 109 -135.25 -39.79 34.81
N ARG A 110 -136.03 -40.22 33.81
CA ARG A 110 -135.50 -40.54 32.48
C ARG A 110 -134.87 -39.31 31.83
N ASP A 111 -135.55 -38.17 31.87
CA ASP A 111 -135.07 -36.94 31.25
C ASP A 111 -133.82 -36.40 31.99
N GLN A 112 -133.76 -36.53 33.32
CA GLN A 112 -132.57 -36.24 34.11
C GLN A 112 -131.39 -37.15 33.72
N ALA A 113 -131.64 -38.46 33.57
CA ALA A 113 -130.62 -39.43 33.15
C ALA A 113 -130.09 -39.14 31.74
N LEU A 114 -130.96 -38.79 30.79
CA LEU A 114 -130.57 -38.41 29.43
C LEU A 114 -129.74 -37.11 29.42
N ASN A 115 -130.14 -36.11 30.21
CA ASN A 115 -129.37 -34.87 30.33
C ASN A 115 -127.98 -35.11 30.93
N THR A 116 -127.88 -35.99 31.92
CA THR A 116 -126.60 -36.38 32.54
C THR A 116 -125.73 -37.16 31.54
N ALA A 117 -126.32 -38.08 30.77
CA ALA A 117 -125.61 -38.81 29.72
C ALA A 117 -125.07 -37.85 28.63
N HIS A 118 -125.88 -36.93 28.13
CA HIS A 118 -125.45 -35.92 27.15
C HIS A 118 -124.41 -34.95 27.71
N HIS A 119 -124.47 -34.61 28.99
CA HIS A 119 -123.42 -33.82 29.63
C HIS A 119 -122.10 -34.58 29.65
N ALA A 120 -122.13 -35.85 30.09
CA ALA A 120 -120.94 -36.70 30.13
C ALA A 120 -120.34 -36.95 28.74
N GLU A 121 -121.15 -37.10 27.69
CA GLU A 121 -120.68 -37.21 26.30
C GLU A 121 -119.99 -35.93 25.83
N ARG A 122 -120.56 -34.76 26.11
CA ARG A 122 -119.95 -33.46 25.77
C ARG A 122 -118.61 -33.26 26.49
N GLU A 123 -118.53 -33.62 27.77
CA GLU A 123 -117.28 -33.57 28.52
C GLU A 123 -116.23 -34.52 27.96
N ARG A 124 -116.61 -35.75 27.58
CA ARG A 124 -115.69 -36.71 26.93
C ARG A 124 -115.17 -36.18 25.60
N ALA A 125 -116.04 -35.60 24.76
CA ALA A 125 -115.64 -35.03 23.49
C ALA A 125 -114.72 -33.81 23.67
N ALA A 126 -115.01 -32.95 24.66
CA ALA A 126 -114.15 -31.82 25.03
C ALA A 126 -112.78 -32.30 25.51
N ALA A 127 -112.74 -33.29 26.41
CA ALA A 127 -111.50 -33.87 26.93
C ALA A 127 -110.66 -34.55 25.82
N GLN A 128 -111.30 -35.23 24.87
CA GLN A 128 -110.60 -35.80 23.71
C GLN A 128 -110.00 -34.71 22.82
N THR A 129 -110.76 -33.66 22.53
CA THR A 129 -110.28 -32.52 21.74
C THR A 129 -109.10 -31.82 22.41
N GLU A 130 -109.19 -31.59 23.73
CA GLU A 130 -108.12 -31.00 24.52
C GLU A 130 -106.88 -31.91 24.56
N ARG A 131 -107.05 -33.22 24.71
CA ARG A 131 -105.96 -34.19 24.64
C ARG A 131 -105.27 -34.16 23.28
N HIS A 132 -106.02 -34.15 22.18
CA HIS A 132 -105.44 -34.05 20.84
C HIS A 132 -104.70 -32.72 20.63
N ALA A 133 -105.25 -31.61 21.11
CA ALA A 133 -104.59 -30.31 21.06
C ALA A 133 -103.31 -30.29 21.91
N ALA A 134 -103.31 -30.92 23.08
CA ALA A 134 -102.13 -31.05 23.93
C ALA A 134 -101.03 -31.89 23.26
N VAL A 135 -101.39 -33.02 22.65
CA VAL A 135 -100.45 -33.86 21.89
C VAL A 135 -99.89 -33.11 20.67
N ALA A 136 -100.73 -32.38 19.94
CA ALA A 136 -100.27 -31.56 18.82
C ALA A 136 -99.29 -30.47 19.27
N ARG A 137 -99.54 -29.79 20.39
CA ARG A 137 -98.60 -28.81 20.97
C ARG A 137 -97.29 -29.45 21.42
N ALA A 138 -97.34 -30.61 22.08
CA ALA A 138 -96.15 -31.33 22.52
C ALA A 138 -95.28 -31.76 21.33
N THR A 139 -95.88 -32.37 20.30
CA THR A 139 -95.16 -32.81 19.10
C THR A 139 -94.61 -31.63 18.28
N ALA A 140 -95.32 -30.50 18.22
CA ALA A 140 -94.78 -29.27 17.60
C ALA A 140 -93.57 -28.74 18.38
N ALA A 141 -93.66 -28.67 19.73
CA ALA A 141 -92.55 -28.24 20.57
C ALA A 141 -91.33 -29.17 20.46
N GLU A 142 -91.53 -30.49 20.34
CA GLU A 142 -90.45 -31.45 20.11
C GLU A 142 -89.75 -31.24 18.76
N ARG A 143 -90.51 -30.96 17.69
CA ARG A 143 -89.94 -30.64 16.37
C ARG A 143 -89.17 -29.33 16.40
N ASP A 144 -89.74 -28.28 17.00
CA ASP A 144 -89.08 -26.99 17.13
C ASP A 144 -87.78 -27.10 17.95
N ALA A 145 -87.78 -27.91 19.00
CA ALA A 145 -86.60 -28.22 19.80
C ALA A 145 -85.55 -29.01 18.99
N ALA A 146 -85.97 -30.03 18.24
CA ALA A 146 -85.07 -30.79 17.37
C ALA A 146 -84.43 -29.92 16.29
N ASP A 147 -85.23 -29.04 15.66
CA ASP A 147 -84.76 -28.09 14.65
C ASP A 147 -83.82 -27.04 15.25
N ALA A 148 -84.11 -26.57 16.47
CA ALA A 148 -83.22 -25.66 17.20
C ALA A 148 -81.87 -26.32 17.53
N VAL A 149 -81.88 -27.58 17.96
CA VAL A 149 -80.66 -28.37 18.21
C VAL A 149 -79.89 -28.60 16.91
N ALA A 150 -80.56 -28.91 15.81
CA ALA A 150 -79.92 -29.09 14.51
C ALA A 150 -79.26 -27.80 14.01
N ARG A 151 -79.94 -26.65 14.11
CA ARG A 151 -79.36 -25.33 13.80
C ARG A 151 -78.18 -25.00 14.71
N ALA A 152 -78.30 -25.26 16.01
CA ALA A 152 -77.20 -25.03 16.95
C ALA A 152 -75.97 -25.90 16.62
N ALA A 153 -76.17 -27.18 16.28
CA ALA A 153 -75.11 -28.09 15.88
C ALA A 153 -74.43 -27.63 14.57
N GLN A 154 -75.21 -27.18 13.60
CA GLN A 154 -74.68 -26.63 12.35
C GLN A 154 -73.86 -25.35 12.60
N ASN A 155 -74.37 -24.43 13.41
CA ASN A 155 -73.66 -23.20 13.78
C ASN A 155 -72.34 -23.51 14.51
N VAL A 156 -72.32 -24.50 15.41
CA VAL A 156 -71.10 -24.95 16.09
C VAL A 156 -70.11 -25.57 15.09
N ALA A 157 -70.59 -26.37 14.13
CA ALA A 157 -69.73 -26.96 13.10
C ALA A 157 -69.14 -25.90 12.17
N GLU A 158 -69.94 -24.90 11.77
CA GLU A 158 -69.48 -23.76 10.96
C GLU A 158 -68.50 -22.88 11.73
N ALA A 159 -68.78 -22.59 13.00
CA ALA A 159 -67.87 -21.84 13.88
C ALA A 159 -66.52 -22.56 14.04
N ARG A 160 -66.53 -23.89 14.24
CA ARG A 160 -65.29 -24.69 14.30
C ARG A 160 -64.53 -24.70 12.98
N LYS A 161 -65.21 -24.79 11.83
CA LYS A 161 -64.58 -24.67 10.51
C LYS A 161 -64.00 -23.27 10.28
N ALA A 162 -64.69 -22.22 10.71
CA ALA A 162 -64.20 -20.85 10.64
C ALA A 162 -62.98 -20.63 11.55
N GLN A 163 -63.03 -21.16 12.78
CA GLN A 163 -61.91 -21.15 13.72
C GLN A 163 -60.69 -21.89 13.14
N GLY A 164 -60.86 -23.10 12.61
CA GLY A 164 -59.77 -23.85 11.99
C GLY A 164 -59.16 -23.14 10.78
N ARG A 165 -59.96 -22.43 9.97
CA ARG A 165 -59.44 -21.58 8.89
C ARG A 165 -58.65 -20.39 9.42
N ALA A 166 -59.16 -19.73 10.45
CA ALA A 166 -58.47 -18.59 11.07
C ALA A 166 -57.14 -19.01 11.73
N GLU A 167 -57.10 -20.16 12.40
CA GLU A 167 -55.88 -20.74 12.99
C GLU A 167 -54.88 -21.11 11.90
N ALA A 168 -55.31 -21.77 10.83
CA ALA A 168 -54.44 -22.10 9.69
C ALA A 168 -53.88 -20.84 8.98
N GLU A 169 -54.70 -19.80 8.82
CA GLU A 169 -54.25 -18.51 8.28
C GLU A 169 -53.29 -17.78 9.22
N ALA A 170 -53.50 -17.88 10.54
CA ALA A 170 -52.60 -17.31 11.53
C ALA A 170 -51.25 -18.04 11.54
N GLU A 171 -51.26 -19.37 11.45
CA GLU A 171 -50.06 -20.20 11.36
C GLU A 171 -49.31 -19.95 10.04
N ALA A 172 -50.02 -19.82 8.91
CA ALA A 172 -49.42 -19.44 7.64
C ALA A 172 -48.77 -18.04 7.68
N ARG A 173 -49.42 -17.07 8.33
CA ARG A 173 -48.86 -15.73 8.57
C ARG A 173 -47.63 -15.78 9.48
N ALA A 174 -47.68 -16.58 10.55
CA ALA A 174 -46.55 -16.77 11.45
C ALA A 174 -45.36 -17.44 10.74
N ALA A 175 -45.60 -18.47 9.93
CA ALA A 175 -44.56 -19.13 9.13
C ALA A 175 -43.94 -18.17 8.09
N THR A 176 -44.75 -17.32 7.46
CA THR A 176 -44.26 -16.30 6.52
C THR A 176 -43.42 -15.24 7.24
N ALA A 177 -43.87 -14.77 8.41
CA ALA A 177 -43.12 -13.83 9.23
C ALA A 177 -41.79 -14.42 9.72
N ALA A 178 -41.77 -15.70 10.12
CA ALA A 178 -40.55 -16.40 10.53
C ALA A 178 -39.53 -16.48 9.39
N ARG A 179 -39.97 -16.87 8.18
CA ARG A 179 -39.12 -16.90 6.98
C ARG A 179 -38.55 -15.52 6.63
N GLU A 180 -39.35 -14.46 6.78
CA GLU A 180 -38.90 -13.10 6.53
C GLU A 180 -37.89 -12.63 7.58
N ILE A 181 -38.07 -12.99 8.86
CA ILE A 181 -37.08 -12.73 9.92
C ILE A 181 -35.76 -13.45 9.62
N GLU A 182 -35.81 -14.72 9.21
CA GLU A 182 -34.62 -15.49 8.82
C GLU A 182 -33.93 -14.88 7.60
N ARG A 183 -34.69 -14.49 6.58
CA ARG A 183 -34.16 -13.79 5.41
C ARG A 183 -33.47 -12.48 5.78
N ARG A 184 -34.06 -11.69 6.67
CA ARG A 184 -33.46 -10.43 7.17
C ARG A 184 -32.19 -10.69 7.97
N ARG A 185 -32.17 -11.72 8.82
CA ARG A 185 -30.96 -12.12 9.55
C ARG A 185 -29.86 -12.58 8.61
N ALA A 186 -30.20 -13.36 7.58
CA ALA A 186 -29.24 -13.80 6.56
C ALA A 186 -28.67 -12.62 5.77
N LEU A 187 -29.51 -11.68 5.35
CA LEU A 187 -29.08 -10.45 4.68
C LEU A 187 -28.21 -9.56 5.58
N GLN A 188 -28.57 -9.43 6.86
CA GLN A 188 -27.79 -8.68 7.83
C GLN A 188 -26.41 -9.33 8.05
N ALA A 189 -26.37 -10.66 8.19
CA ALA A 189 -25.11 -11.41 8.30
C ALA A 189 -24.23 -11.23 7.05
N GLN A 190 -24.81 -11.30 5.85
CA GLN A 190 -24.10 -11.03 4.60
C GLN A 190 -23.55 -9.60 4.53
N HIS A 191 -24.33 -8.61 5.00
CA HIS A 191 -23.92 -7.22 5.01
C HIS A 191 -22.79 -6.95 6.03
N ASP A 192 -22.85 -7.60 7.19
CA ASP A 192 -21.81 -7.50 8.22
C ASP A 192 -20.53 -8.21 7.79
N ASP A 193 -20.63 -9.35 7.10
CA ASP A 193 -19.50 -10.04 6.47
C ASP A 193 -18.87 -9.19 5.36
N ALA A 194 -19.67 -8.62 4.45
CA ALA A 194 -19.18 -7.70 3.43
C ALA A 194 -18.49 -6.47 4.04
N ARG A 195 -18.97 -5.94 5.18
CA ARG A 195 -18.32 -4.86 5.93
C ARG A 195 -17.02 -5.30 6.60
N ALA A 196 -16.92 -6.54 7.06
CA ALA A 196 -15.67 -7.10 7.57
C ALA A 196 -14.64 -7.22 6.43
N GLN A 197 -15.03 -7.84 5.32
CA GLN A 197 -14.19 -7.95 4.11
C GLN A 197 -13.70 -6.58 3.61
N LEU A 198 -14.56 -5.56 3.61
CA LEU A 198 -14.17 -4.18 3.26
C LEU A 198 -13.16 -3.55 4.23
N ARG A 199 -13.25 -3.86 5.53
CA ARG A 199 -12.28 -3.40 6.54
C ARG A 199 -10.94 -4.10 6.35
N ASP A 200 -10.96 -5.41 6.12
CA ASP A 200 -9.76 -6.21 5.92
C ASP A 200 -9.05 -5.80 4.63
N ALA A 201 -9.78 -5.65 3.52
CA ALA A 201 -9.24 -5.14 2.26
C ALA A 201 -8.64 -3.73 2.40
N ARG A 202 -9.25 -2.85 3.21
CA ARG A 202 -8.67 -1.51 3.49
C ARG A 202 -7.40 -1.61 4.33
N ALA A 203 -7.34 -2.50 5.30
CA ALA A 203 -6.16 -2.74 6.11
C ALA A 203 -5.01 -3.33 5.25
N GLU A 204 -5.35 -4.24 4.33
CA GLU A 204 -4.42 -4.81 3.36
C GLU A 204 -3.90 -3.75 2.39
N VAL A 205 -4.77 -2.94 1.78
CA VAL A 205 -4.36 -1.80 0.94
C VAL A 205 -3.45 -0.83 1.70
N LYS A 206 -3.73 -0.53 2.98
CA LYS A 206 -2.87 0.32 3.81
C LYS A 206 -1.49 -0.32 4.03
N THR A 207 -1.45 -1.62 4.26
CA THR A 207 -0.22 -2.40 4.47
C THR A 207 0.61 -2.43 3.19
N LEU A 208 0.01 -2.83 2.06
CA LEU A 208 0.62 -2.84 0.74
C LEU A 208 1.12 -1.44 0.32
N THR A 209 0.37 -0.38 0.64
CA THR A 209 0.82 1.01 0.39
C THR A 209 2.05 1.36 1.24
N GLY A 210 2.10 0.88 2.49
CA GLY A 210 3.27 1.04 3.37
C GLY A 210 4.50 0.27 2.86
N GLU A 211 4.30 -0.96 2.42
CA GLU A 211 5.33 -1.80 1.79
C GLU A 211 5.83 -1.16 0.50
N LEU A 212 4.93 -0.69 -0.37
CA LEU A 212 5.29 0.00 -1.62
C LEU A 212 6.15 1.24 -1.34
N ARG A 213 5.77 2.09 -0.38
CA ARG A 213 6.60 3.25 0.01
C ARG A 213 7.97 2.84 0.54
N THR A 214 8.05 1.72 1.24
CA THR A 214 9.31 1.18 1.76
C THR A 214 10.18 0.63 0.62
N ALA A 215 9.57 -0.07 -0.34
CA ALA A 215 10.21 -0.55 -1.56
C ALA A 215 10.70 0.59 -2.45
N GLU A 216 9.91 1.65 -2.63
CA GLU A 216 10.32 2.86 -3.35
C GLU A 216 11.47 3.57 -2.65
N LYS A 217 11.42 3.70 -1.31
CA LYS A 217 12.50 4.31 -0.53
C LYS A 217 13.80 3.52 -0.63
N THR A 218 13.72 2.19 -0.58
CA THR A 218 14.89 1.31 -0.75
C THR A 218 15.42 1.36 -2.18
N SER A 219 14.54 1.31 -3.18
CA SER A 219 14.93 1.49 -4.60
C SER A 219 15.63 2.83 -4.85
N ARG A 220 15.12 3.94 -4.32
CA ARG A 220 15.79 5.25 -4.42
C ARG A 220 17.15 5.26 -3.72
N ALA A 221 17.26 4.61 -2.55
CA ALA A 221 18.53 4.51 -1.84
C ALA A 221 19.57 3.68 -2.61
N GLU A 222 19.15 2.59 -3.26
CA GLU A 222 20.00 1.78 -4.14
C GLU A 222 20.38 2.56 -5.40
N GLN A 223 19.46 3.29 -6.03
CA GLN A 223 19.77 4.16 -7.16
C GLN A 223 20.83 5.20 -6.78
N SER A 224 20.66 5.88 -5.64
CA SER A 224 21.68 6.82 -5.14
C SER A 224 23.01 6.15 -4.74
N ARG A 225 23.03 4.84 -4.44
CA ARG A 225 24.28 4.09 -4.25
C ARG A 225 24.93 3.78 -5.60
N ALA A 226 24.14 3.38 -6.59
CA ALA A 226 24.61 3.15 -7.96
C ALA A 226 25.19 4.42 -8.57
N ASP A 227 24.48 5.55 -8.50
CA ASP A 227 24.95 6.84 -9.04
C ASP A 227 26.27 7.27 -8.36
N ARG A 228 26.41 7.04 -7.04
CA ARG A 228 27.66 7.30 -6.31
C ARG A 228 28.79 6.37 -6.72
N ALA A 229 28.50 5.08 -6.92
CA ALA A 229 29.50 4.11 -7.38
C ALA A 229 29.99 4.46 -8.79
N GLU A 230 29.08 4.90 -9.67
CA GLU A 230 29.40 5.32 -11.03
C GLU A 230 30.24 6.61 -11.03
N ALA A 231 29.90 7.59 -10.18
CA ALA A 231 30.72 8.79 -10.00
C ALA A 231 32.14 8.46 -9.48
N ILE A 232 32.25 7.57 -8.49
CA ILE A 232 33.56 7.09 -7.98
C ILE A 232 34.34 6.38 -9.09
N ALA A 233 33.70 5.51 -9.87
CA ALA A 233 34.34 4.81 -10.97
C ALA A 233 34.85 5.78 -12.05
N ALA A 234 34.08 6.83 -12.37
CA ALA A 234 34.49 7.89 -13.28
C ALA A 234 35.71 8.66 -12.74
N THR A 235 35.71 9.04 -11.45
CA THR A 235 36.86 9.69 -10.80
C THR A 235 38.10 8.81 -10.84
N VAL A 236 38.00 7.54 -10.43
CA VAL A 236 39.14 6.60 -10.46
C VAL A 236 39.66 6.40 -11.89
N THR A 237 38.77 6.36 -12.88
CA THR A 237 39.16 6.28 -14.29
C THR A 237 39.95 7.51 -14.73
N ALA A 238 39.48 8.70 -14.37
CA ALA A 238 40.17 9.96 -14.67
C ALA A 238 41.54 10.05 -13.96
N GLU A 239 41.61 9.65 -12.69
CA GLU A 239 42.88 9.59 -11.93
C GLU A 239 43.87 8.61 -12.55
N ARG A 240 43.40 7.42 -12.97
CA ARG A 240 44.23 6.43 -13.67
C ARG A 240 44.77 6.98 -14.99
N ASP A 241 43.94 7.66 -15.77
CA ASP A 241 44.34 8.19 -17.07
C ASP A 241 45.30 9.39 -16.91
N ALA A 242 45.10 10.23 -15.88
CA ALA A 242 46.06 11.26 -15.49
C ALA A 242 47.41 10.66 -15.06
N ALA A 243 47.40 9.61 -14.24
CA ALA A 243 48.61 8.91 -13.81
C ALA A 243 49.35 8.26 -15.00
N ARG A 244 48.62 7.73 -15.99
CA ARG A 244 49.22 7.20 -17.24
C ARG A 244 49.85 8.29 -18.09
N ALA A 245 49.19 9.44 -18.23
CA ALA A 245 49.74 10.58 -18.95
C ALA A 245 51.03 11.08 -18.26
N GLU A 246 51.01 11.17 -16.93
CA GLU A 246 52.17 11.55 -16.13
C GLU A 246 53.32 10.53 -16.26
N SER A 247 53.02 9.23 -16.19
CA SER A 247 54.02 8.18 -16.42
C SER A 247 54.63 8.26 -17.82
N THR A 248 53.85 8.62 -18.83
CA THR A 248 54.33 8.79 -20.22
C THR A 248 55.23 10.02 -20.33
N ARG A 249 54.85 11.12 -19.67
CA ARG A 249 55.65 12.35 -19.58
C ARG A 249 57.00 12.09 -18.92
N LEU A 250 57.00 11.46 -17.74
CA LEU A 250 58.22 11.10 -17.01
C LEU A 250 59.10 10.13 -17.81
N ALA A 251 58.52 9.17 -18.54
CA ALA A 251 59.27 8.29 -19.43
C ALA A 251 59.97 9.07 -20.55
N GLY A 252 59.30 10.09 -21.12
CA GLY A 252 59.88 11.04 -22.07
C GLY A 252 61.05 11.83 -21.48
N GLU A 253 60.86 12.41 -20.29
CA GLU A 253 61.93 13.15 -19.58
C GLU A 253 63.16 12.27 -19.30
N VAL A 254 62.96 11.01 -18.90
CA VAL A 254 64.04 10.05 -18.70
C VAL A 254 64.76 9.73 -20.02
N ALA A 255 64.04 9.61 -21.12
CA ALA A 255 64.64 9.38 -22.44
C ALA A 255 65.49 10.58 -22.89
N ASP A 256 64.99 11.80 -22.70
CA ASP A 256 65.72 13.04 -23.01
C ASP A 256 66.97 13.18 -22.14
N LEU A 257 66.87 12.94 -20.82
CA LEU A 257 68.02 12.98 -19.92
C LEU A 257 69.08 11.92 -20.29
N ARG A 258 68.67 10.74 -20.75
CA ARG A 258 69.61 9.72 -21.27
C ARG A 258 70.30 10.20 -22.55
N ALA A 259 69.57 10.80 -23.48
CA ALA A 259 70.16 11.36 -24.69
C ALA A 259 71.15 12.50 -24.39
N GLN A 260 70.82 13.37 -23.42
CA GLN A 260 71.72 14.41 -22.91
C GLN A 260 72.99 13.81 -22.27
N LEU A 261 72.84 12.76 -21.46
CA LEU A 261 73.96 12.06 -20.84
C LEU A 261 74.89 11.44 -21.89
N ASP A 262 74.33 10.79 -22.92
CA ASP A 262 75.13 10.19 -23.99
C ASP A 262 75.83 11.27 -24.83
N THR A 263 75.16 12.40 -25.10
CA THR A 263 75.78 13.57 -25.74
C THR A 263 76.94 14.13 -24.90
N ALA A 264 76.75 14.24 -23.59
CA ALA A 264 77.79 14.69 -22.67
C ALA A 264 78.97 13.71 -22.65
N ARG A 265 78.71 12.39 -22.66
CA ARG A 265 79.76 11.36 -22.76
C ARG A 265 80.55 11.47 -24.06
N THR A 266 79.88 11.60 -25.20
CA THR A 266 80.57 11.79 -26.48
C THR A 266 81.40 13.08 -26.50
N THR A 267 80.89 14.15 -25.86
CA THR A 267 81.63 15.41 -25.73
C THR A 267 82.87 15.25 -24.85
N ILE A 268 82.75 14.58 -23.70
CA ILE A 268 83.88 14.29 -22.81
C ILE A 268 84.93 13.45 -23.53
N GLU A 269 84.51 12.45 -24.31
CA GLU A 269 85.44 11.62 -25.07
C GLU A 269 86.15 12.42 -26.17
N GLY A 270 85.44 13.29 -26.88
CA GLY A 270 86.04 14.24 -27.82
C GLY A 270 87.07 15.15 -27.14
N LEU A 271 86.73 15.74 -25.99
CA LEU A 271 87.64 16.58 -25.21
C LEU A 271 88.87 15.82 -24.71
N ARG A 272 88.75 14.52 -24.38
CA ARG A 272 89.90 13.68 -24.02
C ARG A 272 90.83 13.45 -25.19
N VAL A 273 90.28 13.17 -26.37
CA VAL A 273 91.07 13.03 -27.61
C VAL A 273 91.78 14.35 -27.95
N ASP A 274 91.07 15.47 -27.86
CA ASP A 274 91.64 16.80 -28.10
C ASP A 274 92.74 17.14 -27.09
N LEU A 275 92.55 16.79 -25.81
CA LEU A 275 93.57 16.95 -24.78
C LEU A 275 94.80 16.11 -25.07
N ALA A 276 94.64 14.82 -25.39
CA ALA A 276 95.77 13.96 -25.77
C ALA A 276 96.53 14.50 -26.98
N ALA A 277 95.82 15.01 -27.99
CA ALA A 277 96.42 15.64 -29.16
C ALA A 277 97.14 16.95 -28.80
N ALA A 278 96.58 17.76 -27.89
CA ALA A 278 97.23 18.97 -27.39
C ALA A 278 98.50 18.64 -26.59
N THR A 279 98.46 17.63 -25.71
CA THR A 279 99.63 17.14 -24.98
C THR A 279 100.71 16.63 -25.92
N GLY A 280 100.37 15.80 -26.90
CA GLY A 280 101.35 15.32 -27.90
C GLY A 280 101.96 16.45 -28.75
N ARG A 281 101.17 17.49 -29.08
CA ARG A 281 101.70 18.71 -29.73
C ARG A 281 102.64 19.48 -28.82
N ALA A 282 102.34 19.58 -27.53
CA ALA A 282 103.20 20.24 -26.54
C ALA A 282 104.53 19.48 -26.37
N GLU A 283 104.49 18.16 -26.19
CA GLU A 283 105.69 17.31 -26.11
C GLU A 283 106.55 17.42 -27.38
N THR A 284 105.92 17.41 -28.57
CA THR A 284 106.63 17.62 -29.83
C THR A 284 107.27 19.01 -29.91
N ALA A 285 106.58 20.04 -29.41
CA ALA A 285 107.11 21.41 -29.38
C ALA A 285 108.26 21.55 -28.37
N GLU A 286 108.16 20.92 -27.20
CA GLU A 286 109.23 20.86 -26.20
C GLU A 286 110.46 20.13 -26.76
N GLN A 287 110.28 18.99 -27.43
CA GLN A 287 111.35 18.26 -28.09
C GLN A 287 112.04 19.14 -29.15
N ARG A 288 111.27 19.82 -30.02
CA ARG A 288 111.83 20.76 -31.00
C ARG A 288 112.56 21.92 -30.33
N ALA A 289 112.07 22.42 -29.20
CA ALA A 289 112.74 23.48 -28.46
C ALA A 289 114.07 23.00 -27.87
N ALA A 290 114.13 21.76 -27.36
CA ALA A 290 115.36 21.12 -26.89
C ALA A 290 116.37 20.92 -28.04
N ASP A 291 115.92 20.37 -29.17
CA ASP A 291 116.76 20.18 -30.36
C ASP A 291 117.31 21.53 -30.88
N LEU A 292 116.47 22.57 -30.93
CA LEU A 292 116.89 23.92 -31.32
C LEU A 292 117.86 24.53 -30.32
N ALA A 293 117.68 24.29 -29.01
CA ALA A 293 118.62 24.73 -27.99
C ALA A 293 119.99 24.06 -28.17
N GLU A 294 120.01 22.75 -28.43
CA GLU A 294 121.24 22.01 -28.72
C GLU A 294 121.91 22.53 -29.99
N GLN A 295 121.15 22.72 -31.09
CA GLN A 295 121.66 23.36 -32.31
C GLN A 295 122.25 24.75 -32.02
N ASN A 296 121.62 25.56 -31.15
CA ASN A 296 122.15 26.86 -30.76
C ASN A 296 123.48 26.72 -29.99
N THR A 297 123.63 25.72 -29.12
CA THR A 297 124.90 25.47 -28.43
C THR A 297 126.01 25.04 -29.38
N VAL A 298 125.70 24.20 -30.38
CA VAL A 298 126.65 23.79 -31.43
C VAL A 298 127.05 25.00 -32.26
N LEU A 299 126.09 25.78 -32.77
CA LEU A 299 126.36 26.98 -33.56
C LEU A 299 127.18 28.02 -32.79
N ARG A 300 126.94 28.18 -31.48
CA ARG A 300 127.76 29.06 -30.63
C ARG A 300 129.20 28.55 -30.48
N ARG A 301 129.39 27.23 -30.38
CA ARG A 301 130.72 26.61 -30.36
C ARG A 301 131.43 26.82 -31.69
N ASP A 302 130.77 26.51 -32.81
CA ASP A 302 131.32 26.70 -34.15
C ASP A 302 131.66 28.18 -34.42
N LEU A 303 130.82 29.10 -33.94
CA LEU A 303 131.10 30.54 -34.00
C LEU A 303 132.33 30.93 -33.17
N ALA A 304 132.48 30.38 -31.97
CA ALA A 304 133.65 30.62 -31.14
C ALA A 304 134.94 30.05 -31.78
N ASP A 305 134.84 28.86 -32.36
CA ASP A 305 135.96 28.21 -33.06
C ASP A 305 136.36 28.98 -34.31
N THR A 306 135.40 29.42 -35.13
CA THR A 306 135.67 30.28 -36.29
C THR A 306 136.23 31.65 -35.89
N GLN A 307 135.75 32.26 -34.80
CA GLN A 307 136.35 33.50 -34.27
C GLN A 307 137.79 33.29 -33.78
N ALA A 308 138.09 32.17 -33.13
CA ALA A 308 139.45 31.82 -32.75
C ALA A 308 140.34 31.61 -33.98
N GLN A 309 139.80 30.98 -35.02
CA GLN A 309 140.51 30.74 -36.28
C GLN A 309 140.81 32.03 -37.03
N VAL A 310 139.86 32.98 -37.07
CA VAL A 310 140.07 34.33 -37.63
C VAL A 310 141.17 35.08 -36.87
N ARG A 311 141.12 35.08 -35.52
CA ARG A 311 142.17 35.71 -34.70
C ARG A 311 143.54 35.08 -34.92
N ALA A 312 143.59 33.76 -35.11
CA ALA A 312 144.84 33.06 -35.42
C ALA A 312 145.39 33.46 -36.79
N THR A 313 144.53 33.58 -37.81
CA THR A 313 144.94 34.07 -39.14
C THR A 313 145.36 35.53 -39.14
N ASP A 314 144.69 36.40 -38.38
CA ASP A 314 145.07 37.81 -38.24
C ASP A 314 146.43 37.96 -37.54
N ALA A 315 146.68 37.17 -36.48
CA ALA A 315 147.98 37.14 -35.81
C ALA A 315 149.10 36.61 -36.73
N ALA A 316 148.80 35.57 -37.53
CA ALA A 316 149.75 35.05 -38.53
C ALA A 316 150.06 36.08 -39.62
N ARG A 317 149.03 36.82 -40.08
CA ARG A 317 149.18 37.90 -41.05
C ARG A 317 150.02 39.05 -40.51
N ALA A 318 149.75 39.51 -39.28
CA ALA A 318 150.54 40.57 -38.64
C ALA A 318 152.02 40.17 -38.49
N THR A 319 152.28 38.89 -38.15
CA THR A 319 153.65 38.35 -38.06
C THR A 319 154.33 38.31 -39.44
N ALA A 320 153.58 38.00 -40.50
CA ALA A 320 154.09 37.99 -41.87
C ALA A 320 154.40 39.41 -42.38
N GLU A 321 153.53 40.38 -42.09
CA GLU A 321 153.74 41.80 -42.41
C GLU A 321 154.98 42.35 -41.69
N GLN A 322 155.15 42.05 -40.40
CA GLN A 322 156.33 42.47 -39.62
C GLN A 322 157.63 41.85 -40.17
N ARG A 323 157.61 40.58 -40.61
CA ARG A 323 158.77 39.93 -41.25
C ARG A 323 159.10 40.54 -42.61
N ALA A 324 158.10 40.92 -43.39
CA ALA A 324 158.31 41.60 -44.67
C ALA A 324 158.93 42.98 -44.45
N GLU A 325 158.45 43.74 -43.47
CA GLU A 325 158.97 45.06 -43.14
C GLU A 325 160.44 44.99 -42.66
N GLN A 326 160.76 44.02 -41.79
CA GLN A 326 162.14 43.72 -41.37
C GLN A 326 163.04 43.30 -42.53
N ALA A 327 162.56 42.44 -43.44
CA ALA A 327 163.33 42.04 -44.62
C ALA A 327 163.64 43.24 -45.54
N THR A 328 162.71 44.19 -45.64
CA THR A 328 162.89 45.42 -46.42
C THR A 328 163.94 46.34 -45.80
N THR A 329 163.97 46.46 -44.47
CA THR A 329 164.98 47.25 -43.75
C THR A 329 166.38 46.63 -43.88
N VAL A 330 166.49 45.30 -43.75
CA VAL A 330 167.75 44.57 -43.89
C VAL A 330 168.29 44.66 -45.33
N ALA A 331 167.42 44.57 -46.34
CA ALA A 331 167.82 44.73 -47.74
C ALA A 331 168.31 46.15 -48.05
N ALA A 332 167.69 47.19 -47.47
CA ALA A 332 168.14 48.57 -47.60
C ALA A 332 169.52 48.81 -46.95
N ALA A 333 169.76 48.23 -45.76
CA ALA A 333 171.06 48.29 -45.09
C ALA A 333 172.15 47.58 -45.91
N ALA A 334 171.88 46.38 -46.42
CA ALA A 334 172.83 45.63 -47.26
C ALA A 334 173.16 46.34 -48.59
N ALA A 335 172.20 47.09 -49.15
CA ALA A 335 172.44 47.91 -50.34
C ALA A 335 173.37 49.09 -50.04
N ALA A 336 173.18 49.77 -48.89
CA ALA A 336 174.05 50.86 -48.45
C ALA A 336 175.49 50.37 -48.19
N ASP A 337 175.66 49.25 -47.47
CA ASP A 337 176.98 48.67 -47.19
C ASP A 337 177.73 48.28 -48.49
N ARG A 338 177.00 47.73 -49.47
CA ARG A 338 177.56 47.38 -50.78
C ARG A 338 178.05 48.61 -51.55
N ASP A 339 177.33 49.73 -51.48
CA ASP A 339 177.68 50.95 -52.20
C ASP A 339 178.85 51.68 -51.51
N THR A 340 178.94 51.63 -50.18
CA THR A 340 180.14 52.05 -49.43
C THR A 340 181.36 51.22 -49.81
N ALA A 341 181.23 49.89 -49.91
CA ALA A 341 182.33 49.00 -50.31
C ALA A 341 182.82 49.25 -51.74
N ARG A 342 181.91 49.56 -52.68
CA ARG A 342 182.27 49.92 -54.07
C ARG A 342 183.04 51.23 -54.15
N THR A 343 182.66 52.22 -53.35
CA THR A 343 183.34 53.52 -53.29
C THR A 343 184.77 53.34 -52.77
N ALA A 344 184.93 52.59 -51.68
CA ALA A 344 186.25 52.27 -51.12
C ALA A 344 187.16 51.49 -52.09
N LEU A 345 186.60 50.58 -52.89
CA LEU A 345 187.35 49.84 -53.90
C LEU A 345 187.85 50.75 -55.04
N ALA A 346 187.02 51.69 -55.51
CA ALA A 346 187.40 52.65 -56.55
C ALA A 346 188.51 53.61 -56.08
N GLU A 347 188.45 54.04 -54.83
CA GLU A 347 189.50 54.86 -54.20
C GLU A 347 190.83 54.10 -54.09
N ALA A 348 190.78 52.83 -53.65
CA ALA A 348 191.97 51.98 -53.56
C ALA A 348 192.62 51.68 -54.92
N GLU A 349 191.81 51.49 -55.98
CA GLU A 349 192.33 51.30 -57.33
C GLU A 349 192.99 52.56 -57.90
N THR A 350 192.46 53.73 -57.58
CA THR A 350 193.03 55.02 -58.01
C THR A 350 194.37 55.24 -57.32
N ALA A 351 194.43 55.05 -56.00
CA ALA A 351 195.67 55.14 -55.23
C ALA A 351 196.76 54.16 -55.72
N ARG A 352 196.38 52.95 -56.15
CA ARG A 352 197.32 51.98 -56.72
C ARG A 352 197.91 52.45 -58.05
N ARG A 353 197.07 53.03 -58.94
CA ARG A 353 197.54 53.55 -60.25
C ARG A 353 198.50 54.73 -60.07
N ASP A 354 198.23 55.59 -59.11
CA ASP A 354 199.09 56.73 -58.78
C ASP A 354 200.45 56.26 -58.25
N ALA A 355 200.46 55.29 -57.32
CA ALA A 355 201.69 54.69 -56.82
C ALA A 355 202.52 53.97 -57.92
N ASP A 356 201.87 53.30 -58.87
CA ASP A 356 202.54 52.67 -60.02
C ASP A 356 203.10 53.70 -61.01
N ALA A 357 202.47 54.88 -61.13
CA ALA A 357 202.98 55.99 -61.92
C ALA A 357 204.22 56.61 -61.27
N ASP A 358 204.17 56.84 -59.95
CA ASP A 358 205.30 57.37 -59.17
C ASP A 358 206.51 56.43 -59.18
N LEU A 359 206.28 55.12 -59.06
CA LEU A 359 207.36 54.12 -59.12
C LEU A 359 208.03 54.09 -60.50
N ARG A 360 207.27 54.27 -61.59
CA ARG A 360 207.81 54.40 -62.94
C ARG A 360 208.61 55.67 -63.11
N ALA A 361 208.12 56.80 -62.59
CA ALA A 361 208.84 58.07 -62.60
C ALA A 361 210.16 57.99 -61.82
N ALA A 362 210.14 57.39 -60.63
CA ALA A 362 211.33 57.20 -59.80
C ALA A 362 212.38 56.28 -60.45
N ARG A 363 211.95 55.20 -61.11
CA ARG A 363 212.85 54.30 -61.86
C ARG A 363 213.48 54.98 -63.07
N ALA A 364 212.72 55.82 -63.78
CA ALA A 364 213.24 56.61 -64.91
C ALA A 364 214.29 57.63 -64.43
N ALA A 365 214.04 58.33 -63.32
CA ALA A 365 214.99 59.26 -62.71
C ALA A 365 216.28 58.54 -62.25
N LEU A 366 216.17 57.36 -61.65
CA LEU A 366 217.34 56.57 -61.22
C LEU A 366 218.20 56.10 -62.39
N ALA A 367 217.57 55.71 -63.51
CA ALA A 367 218.28 55.33 -64.73
C ALA A 367 219.03 56.52 -65.37
N GLU A 368 218.45 57.71 -65.29
CA GLU A 368 219.07 58.95 -65.75
C GLU A 368 220.29 59.33 -64.89
N VAL A 369 220.15 59.26 -63.56
CA VAL A 369 221.26 59.53 -62.63
C VAL A 369 222.42 58.55 -62.86
N ARG A 370 222.13 57.27 -63.10
CA ARG A 370 223.18 56.28 -63.44
C ARG A 370 223.90 56.63 -64.75
N ARG A 371 223.14 57.03 -65.78
CA ARG A 371 223.72 57.50 -67.04
C ARG A 371 224.63 58.71 -66.84
N GLN A 372 224.23 59.66 -66.01
CA GLN A 372 225.04 60.85 -65.67
C GLN A 372 226.32 60.48 -64.91
N VAL A 373 226.26 59.52 -63.99
CA VAL A 373 227.45 59.03 -63.25
C VAL A 373 228.42 58.29 -64.17
N ASP A 374 227.92 57.44 -65.07
CA ASP A 374 228.76 56.76 -66.07
C ASP A 374 229.41 57.76 -67.03
N GLN A 375 228.67 58.80 -67.44
CA GLN A 375 229.21 59.88 -68.26
C GLN A 375 230.34 60.62 -67.53
N LEU A 376 230.14 61.01 -66.27
CA LEU A 376 231.17 61.66 -65.44
C LEU A 376 232.42 60.77 -65.22
N HIS A 377 232.24 59.46 -65.08
CA HIS A 377 233.35 58.52 -65.01
C HIS A 377 234.12 58.38 -66.32
N THR A 378 233.46 58.57 -67.45
CA THR A 378 234.07 58.54 -68.78
C THR A 378 234.82 59.84 -69.04
N ASP A 379 234.22 60.98 -68.72
CA ASP A 379 234.82 62.31 -68.84
C ASP A 379 236.04 62.46 -67.92
N ARG A 380 235.99 61.92 -66.69
CA ARG A 380 237.14 61.91 -65.77
C ARG A 380 238.30 61.09 -66.31
N ARG A 381 238.03 59.92 -66.89
CA ARG A 381 239.05 59.07 -67.51
C ARG A 381 239.67 59.75 -68.73
N ALA A 382 238.86 60.42 -69.55
CA ALA A 382 239.34 61.20 -70.68
C ALA A 382 240.23 62.38 -70.23
N ALA A 383 239.86 63.07 -69.16
CA ALA A 383 240.65 64.15 -68.57
C ALA A 383 241.98 63.66 -67.95
N GLU A 384 241.95 62.51 -67.26
CA GLU A 384 243.15 61.88 -66.71
C GLU A 384 244.11 61.40 -67.81
N GLN A 385 243.57 60.85 -68.90
CA GLN A 385 244.34 60.46 -70.08
C GLN A 385 244.98 61.68 -70.76
N ALA A 386 244.21 62.75 -70.99
CA ALA A 386 244.72 63.99 -71.55
C ALA A 386 245.82 64.63 -70.69
N ALA A 387 245.72 64.53 -69.36
CA ALA A 387 246.75 65.02 -68.46
C ALA A 387 248.03 64.16 -68.49
N GLN A 388 247.92 62.86 -68.72
CA GLN A 388 249.07 61.96 -68.91
C GLN A 388 249.76 62.22 -70.25
N ASP A 389 248.99 62.41 -71.31
CA ASP A 389 249.50 62.71 -72.65
C ASP A 389 250.24 64.06 -72.66
N ALA A 390 249.66 65.09 -72.04
CA ALA A 390 250.31 66.40 -71.90
C ALA A 390 251.61 66.34 -71.09
N ARG A 391 251.69 65.48 -70.06
CA ARG A 391 252.93 65.27 -69.28
C ARG A 391 253.99 64.52 -70.09
N ALA A 392 253.57 63.52 -70.89
CA ALA A 392 254.48 62.80 -71.78
C ALA A 392 255.03 63.70 -72.89
N GLU A 393 254.20 64.60 -73.39
CA GLU A 393 254.57 65.58 -74.41
C GLU A 393 255.51 66.66 -73.85
N ALA A 394 255.24 67.14 -72.63
CA ALA A 394 256.16 68.02 -71.91
C ALA A 394 257.52 67.36 -71.66
N ALA A 395 257.54 66.07 -71.30
CA ALA A 395 258.78 65.31 -71.10
C ALA A 395 259.57 65.12 -72.41
N ARG A 396 258.88 64.89 -73.54
CA ARG A 396 259.52 64.83 -74.86
C ARG A 396 260.12 66.16 -75.28
N LEU A 397 259.42 67.26 -75.05
CA LEU A 397 259.93 68.61 -75.35
C LEU A 397 261.13 68.96 -74.47
N HIS A 398 261.14 68.52 -73.21
CA HIS A 398 262.30 68.67 -72.33
C HIS A 398 263.51 67.85 -72.81
N ALA A 399 263.30 66.61 -73.25
CA ALA A 399 264.37 65.77 -73.80
C ALA A 399 264.94 66.32 -75.13
N GLN A 400 264.11 66.99 -75.93
CA GLN A 400 264.56 67.65 -77.17
C GLN A 400 265.38 68.90 -76.88
N LEU A 401 265.05 69.65 -75.83
CA LEU A 401 265.86 70.77 -75.34
C LEU A 401 267.25 70.30 -74.87
N ASP A 402 267.33 69.14 -74.19
CA ASP A 402 268.61 68.58 -73.76
C ASP A 402 269.45 68.01 -74.92
N GLN A 403 268.82 67.42 -75.94
CA GLN A 403 269.55 66.95 -77.12
C GLN A 403 270.11 68.08 -77.97
N ALA A 404 269.49 69.26 -77.96
CA ALA A 404 270.01 70.44 -78.66
C ALA A 404 271.19 71.10 -77.91
N GLN A 405 271.33 70.91 -76.60
CA GLN A 405 272.42 71.47 -75.79
C GLN A 405 273.69 70.58 -75.74
N GLY A 406 273.67 69.35 -76.28
CA GLY A 406 274.78 68.37 -76.17
C GLY A 406 275.84 68.36 -77.29
N LYS A 407 275.65 69.06 -78.41
CA LYS A 407 276.64 69.21 -79.51
C LYS A 407 276.38 70.57 -80.16
N ARG A 408 277.26 71.56 -80.31
CA ARG A 408 278.72 71.70 -80.31
C ARG A 408 278.95 73.22 -80.67
N ARG A 409 279.93 73.99 -80.19
CA ARG A 409 281.37 73.92 -80.48
C ARG A 409 281.76 73.61 -81.92
#